data_AF-A0A4Q6JCY1-F1
#
_entry.id   AF-A0A4Q6JCY1-F1
#
_cell.length_a   1.000
_cell.length_b   1.000
_cell.length_c   1.000
_cell.angle_alpha   90.00
_cell.angle_beta   90.00
_cell.angle_gamma   90.00
#
_symmetry.space_group_name_H-M   'P 1'
#
loop_
_entity.id
_entity.type
_entity.pdbx_description
1 polymer ?
#
loop_
_entity_poly.entity_id
_entity_poly.type
_entity_poly.pdbx_seq_one_letter_code
_entity_poly.pdbx_strand_id
1 'polypeptide(L)'
;MSQFTLLTGDIVSYDSNQVTKINAAGDIIINRFAEPLFIPDSAKAALELGRLDDNLFNLNKLMRSGYADPCPTTRVLIETTKPLPEIKGLLIKRRFNIIDFCSAEIEKSHSKSVLDALLKLEYVQQIQLDEVMQLQPPSMQKPQI
;
A
#
# COMPACT_ATOMS: atom_id res chain seq x y z
N MET A 1 16.31 11.22 0.69
CA MET A 1 16.11 9.82 1.13
C MET A 1 14.83 9.70 1.94
N SER A 2 13.93 8.80 1.51
CA SER A 2 12.67 8.51 2.20
C SER A 2 12.58 7.02 2.53
N GLN A 3 12.05 6.68 3.70
CA GLN A 3 11.76 5.29 4.10
C GLN A 3 10.29 4.96 3.87
N PHE A 4 10.04 3.70 3.55
CA PHE A 4 8.72 3.15 3.27
C PHE A 4 8.57 1.82 3.99
N THR A 5 7.58 1.74 4.87
CA THR A 5 6.96 0.51 5.32
C THR A 5 5.88 0.13 4.31
N LEU A 6 6.11 -0.96 3.59
CA LEU A 6 5.22 -1.49 2.56
C LEU A 6 4.04 -2.24 3.20
N LEU A 7 2.99 -2.53 2.41
CA LEU A 7 1.82 -3.25 2.91
C LEU A 7 2.13 -4.65 3.46
N THR A 8 3.23 -5.26 3.01
CA THR A 8 3.76 -6.53 3.51
C THR A 8 4.50 -6.40 4.86
N GLY A 9 4.71 -5.17 5.34
CA GLY A 9 5.52 -4.85 6.52
C GLY A 9 7.02 -4.71 6.25
N ASP A 10 7.48 -4.98 5.02
CA ASP A 10 8.86 -4.79 4.61
C ASP A 10 9.25 -3.31 4.63
N ILE A 11 10.50 -3.02 5.06
CA ILE A 11 11.02 -1.66 5.14
C ILE A 11 12.14 -1.46 4.12
N VAL A 12 11.96 -0.47 3.25
CA VAL A 12 12.94 -0.07 2.24
C VAL A 12 13.18 1.44 2.32
N SER A 13 14.38 1.88 1.95
CA SER A 13 14.63 3.29 1.61
C SER A 13 14.71 3.49 0.12
N TYR A 14 14.32 4.69 -0.29
CA TYR A 14 14.33 5.11 -1.67
C TYR A 14 14.92 6.51 -1.78
N ASP A 15 15.92 6.65 -2.65
CA ASP A 15 16.59 7.90 -2.95
C ASP A 15 17.14 7.87 -4.38
N SER A 16 16.96 8.95 -5.13
CA SER A 16 17.58 9.09 -6.47
C SER A 16 17.36 7.88 -7.39
N ASN A 17 16.13 7.34 -7.42
CA ASN A 17 15.74 6.11 -8.13
C ASN A 17 16.41 4.81 -7.68
N GLN A 18 17.12 4.79 -6.56
CA GLN A 18 17.73 3.61 -5.99
C GLN A 18 16.96 3.11 -4.77
N VAL A 19 16.71 1.81 -4.74
CA VAL A 19 16.07 1.11 -3.61
C VAL A 19 17.16 0.46 -2.75
N THR A 20 17.12 0.71 -1.44
CA THR A 20 17.94 0.00 -0.45
C THR A 20 17.04 -0.76 0.50
N LYS A 21 17.32 -2.06 0.69
CA LYS A 21 16.59 -2.92 1.63
C LYS A 21 17.09 -2.64 3.05
N ILE A 22 16.17 -2.37 3.99
CA ILE A 22 16.51 -2.16 5.41
C ILE A 22 16.12 -3.39 6.23
N ASN A 23 14.84 -3.75 6.16
CA ASN A 23 14.30 -4.96 6.75
C ASN A 23 13.29 -5.54 5.77
N ALA A 24 13.82 -6.08 4.67
CA ALA A 24 13.01 -6.49 3.54
C ALA A 24 13.63 -7.67 2.77
N ALA A 25 12.79 -8.61 2.37
CA ALA A 25 13.14 -9.73 1.49
C ALA A 25 12.31 -9.66 0.20
N GLY A 26 12.96 -9.77 -0.95
CA GLY A 26 12.32 -9.56 -2.25
C GLY A 26 13.27 -9.04 -3.31
N ASP A 27 12.73 -8.74 -4.48
CA ASP A 27 13.48 -8.36 -5.68
C ASP A 27 13.14 -6.95 -6.14
N ILE A 28 14.12 -6.27 -6.74
CA ILE A 28 13.89 -5.01 -7.43
C ILE A 28 13.67 -5.36 -8.90
N ILE A 29 12.51 -5.04 -9.43
CA ILE A 29 12.20 -5.20 -10.85
C ILE A 29 11.93 -3.84 -11.48
N ILE A 30 12.14 -3.74 -12.78
CA ILE A 30 11.81 -2.55 -13.56
C ILE A 30 10.52 -2.84 -14.32
N ASN A 31 9.48 -2.03 -14.10
CA ASN A 31 8.22 -2.19 -14.81
C ASN A 31 8.33 -1.72 -16.28
N ARG A 32 7.26 -1.93 -17.06
CA ARG A 32 7.20 -1.50 -18.48
C ARG A 32 7.37 0.01 -18.71
N PHE A 33 7.26 0.82 -17.65
CA PHE A 33 7.43 2.27 -17.66
C PHE A 33 8.82 2.73 -17.15
N ALA A 34 9.76 1.79 -17.02
CA ALA A 34 11.11 2.03 -16.49
C ALA A 34 11.15 2.52 -15.03
N GLU A 35 10.13 2.18 -14.24
CA GLU A 35 10.06 2.53 -12.82
C GLU A 35 10.49 1.33 -11.94
N PRO A 36 11.31 1.57 -10.90
CA PRO A 36 11.69 0.50 -9.97
C PRO A 36 10.52 0.14 -9.05
N LEU A 37 10.18 -1.15 -9.05
CA LEU A 37 9.29 -1.79 -8.08
C LEU A 37 10.14 -2.62 -7.13
N PHE A 38 9.88 -2.54 -5.83
CA PHE A 38 10.43 -3.52 -4.89
C PHE A 38 9.35 -4.55 -4.57
N ILE A 39 9.45 -5.75 -5.13
CA ILE A 39 8.47 -6.82 -4.93
C ILE A 39 8.90 -7.70 -3.76
N PRO A 40 8.21 -7.62 -2.61
CA PRO A 40 8.52 -8.47 -1.47
C PRO A 40 8.20 -9.94 -1.78
N ASP A 41 8.99 -10.87 -1.25
CA ASP A 41 8.77 -12.30 -1.49
C ASP A 41 7.37 -12.75 -1.05
N SER A 42 6.86 -12.17 0.04
CA SER A 42 5.53 -12.44 0.57
C SER A 42 4.38 -11.96 -0.32
N ALA A 43 4.61 -11.03 -1.24
CA ALA A 43 3.59 -10.50 -2.15
C ALA A 43 3.53 -11.24 -3.49
N LYS A 44 4.59 -11.96 -3.88
CA LYS A 44 4.75 -12.55 -5.23
C LYS A 44 3.54 -13.36 -5.67
N ALA A 45 3.10 -14.32 -4.85
CA ALA A 45 1.97 -15.18 -5.19
C ALA A 45 0.66 -14.38 -5.34
N ALA A 46 0.43 -13.36 -4.51
CA ALA A 46 -0.77 -12.54 -4.60
C ALA A 46 -0.76 -11.60 -5.82
N LEU A 47 0.43 -11.10 -6.21
CA LEU A 47 0.63 -10.34 -7.44
C LEU A 47 0.39 -11.21 -8.70
N GLU A 48 0.94 -12.43 -8.73
CA GLU A 48 0.74 -13.38 -9.84
C GLU A 48 -0.73 -13.76 -10.04
N LEU A 49 -1.49 -13.84 -8.95
CA LEU A 49 -2.93 -14.10 -8.97
C LEU A 49 -3.77 -12.84 -9.26
N GLY A 50 -3.15 -11.67 -9.45
CA GLY A 50 -3.85 -10.40 -9.69
C GLY A 50 -4.57 -9.82 -8.47
N ARG A 51 -4.34 -10.37 -7.28
CA ARG A 51 -5.00 -9.94 -6.03
C ARG A 51 -4.39 -8.68 -5.43
N LEU A 52 -3.14 -8.40 -5.78
CA LEU A 52 -2.46 -7.15 -5.47
C LEU A 52 -2.07 -6.46 -6.78
N ASP A 53 -2.26 -5.15 -6.85
CA ASP A 53 -1.68 -4.33 -7.91
C ASP A 53 -0.20 -4.05 -7.64
N ASP A 54 0.62 -4.04 -8.68
CA ASP A 54 2.08 -3.84 -8.57
C ASP A 54 2.45 -2.43 -8.11
N ASN A 55 1.58 -1.44 -8.32
CA ASN A 55 1.82 -0.06 -7.90
C ASN A 55 1.78 0.13 -6.39
N LEU A 56 1.22 -0.84 -5.65
CA LEU A 56 1.38 -0.92 -4.19
C LEU A 56 2.85 -0.99 -3.76
N PHE A 57 3.73 -1.41 -4.67
CA PHE A 57 5.16 -1.62 -4.46
C PHE A 57 6.05 -0.70 -5.32
N ASN A 58 5.44 0.29 -5.97
CA ASN A 58 6.12 1.30 -6.78
C ASN A 58 6.56 2.48 -5.90
N LEU A 59 7.83 2.50 -5.52
CA LEU A 59 8.34 3.49 -4.56
C LEU A 59 8.27 4.93 -5.10
N ASN A 60 8.35 5.12 -6.42
CA ASN A 60 8.12 6.41 -7.05
C ASN A 60 6.68 6.89 -6.85
N LYS A 61 5.69 6.02 -7.08
CA LYS A 61 4.27 6.35 -6.86
C LYS A 61 3.95 6.56 -5.39
N LEU A 62 4.49 5.72 -4.50
CA LEU A 62 4.31 5.89 -3.05
C LEU A 62 4.90 7.23 -2.57
N MET A 63 6.08 7.61 -3.07
CA MET A 63 6.68 8.91 -2.77
C MET A 63 5.81 10.07 -3.27
N ARG A 64 5.40 10.04 -4.55
CA ARG A 64 4.55 11.08 -5.15
C ARG A 64 3.20 11.23 -4.47
N SER A 65 2.69 10.14 -3.90
CA SER A 65 1.41 10.11 -3.17
C SER A 65 1.56 10.45 -1.68
N GLY A 66 2.78 10.70 -1.20
CA GLY A 66 3.05 11.11 0.19
C GLY A 66 3.02 9.96 1.21
N TYR A 67 3.15 8.71 0.78
CA TYR A 67 3.11 7.52 1.64
C TYR A 67 4.48 7.08 2.18
N ALA A 68 5.45 7.99 2.29
CA ALA A 68 6.66 7.71 3.07
C ALA A 68 6.33 7.58 4.57
N ASP A 69 7.21 7.02 5.39
CA ASP A 69 6.96 6.73 6.81
C ASP A 69 6.57 7.90 7.73
N PRO A 70 6.85 9.18 7.42
CA PRO A 70 6.20 10.29 8.13
C PRO A 70 4.67 10.27 8.03
N CYS A 71 4.10 9.61 7.01
CA CYS A 71 2.68 9.35 6.89
C CYS A 71 2.35 7.99 7.54
N PRO A 72 1.47 7.95 8.57
CA PRO A 72 1.22 6.73 9.35
C PRO A 72 0.33 5.72 8.63
N THR A 73 -0.31 6.11 7.53
CA THR A 73 -1.25 5.26 6.79
C THR A 73 -0.96 5.25 5.30
N THR A 74 -1.37 4.15 4.65
CA THR A 74 -1.38 4.01 3.20
C THR A 74 -2.84 3.89 2.75
N ARG A 75 -3.26 4.64 1.73
CA ARG A 75 -4.61 4.53 1.19
C ARG A 75 -4.68 3.50 0.09
N VAL A 76 -5.73 2.70 0.12
CA VAL A 76 -5.97 1.65 -0.86
C VAL A 76 -7.42 1.66 -1.31
N LEU A 77 -7.63 1.19 -2.53
CA LEU A 77 -8.92 0.72 -3.01
C LEU A 77 -8.95 -0.79 -2.90
N ILE A 78 -10.01 -1.32 -2.32
CA ILE A 78 -10.22 -2.76 -2.14
C ILE A 78 -11.46 -3.15 -2.93
N GLU A 79 -11.28 -4.00 -3.92
CA GLU A 79 -12.37 -4.61 -4.67
C GLU A 79 -12.99 -5.73 -3.83
N THR A 80 -14.26 -5.58 -3.49
CA THR A 80 -14.98 -6.52 -2.62
C THR A 80 -16.48 -6.52 -2.89
N THR A 81 -17.05 -7.71 -3.02
CA THR A 81 -18.50 -7.92 -3.20
C THR A 81 -19.29 -7.89 -1.89
N LYS A 82 -18.59 -7.94 -0.75
CA LYS A 82 -19.19 -7.96 0.59
C LYS A 82 -18.60 -6.86 1.49
N PRO A 83 -19.33 -6.42 2.53
CA PRO A 83 -18.72 -5.56 3.56
C PRO A 83 -17.49 -6.25 4.17
N LEU A 84 -16.41 -5.49 4.36
CA LEU A 84 -15.23 -5.98 5.08
C LEU A 84 -15.53 -6.08 6.58
N PRO A 85 -14.99 -7.09 7.28
CA PRO A 85 -15.11 -7.18 8.73
C PRO A 85 -14.27 -6.10 9.40
N GLU A 86 -14.48 -5.90 10.69
CA GLU A 86 -13.59 -5.06 11.49
C GLU A 86 -12.20 -5.71 11.57
N ILE A 87 -11.19 -5.02 11.06
CA ILE A 87 -9.78 -5.45 11.10
C ILE A 87 -8.99 -4.31 11.74
N LYS A 88 -8.26 -4.61 12.83
CA LYS A 88 -7.43 -3.63 13.52
C LYS A 88 -6.41 -3.02 12.55
N GLY A 89 -6.38 -1.69 12.48
CA GLY A 89 -5.50 -0.95 11.57
C GLY A 89 -6.04 -0.76 10.16
N LEU A 90 -7.29 -1.17 9.88
CA LEU A 90 -8.00 -0.88 8.64
C LEU A 90 -9.16 0.08 8.93
N LEU A 91 -9.17 1.24 8.28
CA LEU A 91 -10.24 2.23 8.39
C LEU A 91 -10.91 2.44 7.03
N ILE A 92 -12.15 1.97 6.89
CA ILE A 92 -12.95 2.19 5.68
C ILE A 92 -13.42 3.65 5.65
N LYS A 93 -13.02 4.40 4.62
CA LYS A 93 -13.41 5.82 4.43
C LYS A 93 -14.68 5.96 3.64
N ARG A 94 -14.83 5.15 2.60
CA ARG A 94 -15.96 5.21 1.68
C ARG A 94 -16.20 3.85 1.07
N ARG A 95 -17.46 3.46 0.98
CA ARG A 95 -17.91 2.37 0.11
C ARG A 95 -18.55 2.95 -1.13
N PHE A 96 -18.21 2.43 -2.29
CA PHE A 96 -18.88 2.78 -3.53
C PHE A 96 -20.06 1.82 -3.71
N ASN A 97 -21.26 2.34 -3.94
CA ASN A 97 -22.48 1.52 -4.04
C ASN A 97 -22.76 1.04 -5.48
N ILE A 98 -22.10 1.63 -6.47
CA ILE A 98 -22.30 1.35 -7.90
C ILE A 98 -21.23 0.39 -8.44
N ILE A 99 -20.04 0.42 -7.83
CA ILE A 99 -18.90 -0.43 -8.16
C ILE A 99 -18.49 -1.18 -6.90
N ASP A 100 -18.02 -2.42 -7.02
CA ASP A 100 -17.65 -3.29 -5.91
C ASP A 100 -16.30 -2.88 -5.29
N PHE A 101 -16.16 -1.61 -4.89
CA PHE A 101 -14.95 -1.08 -4.27
C PHE A 101 -15.25 -0.39 -2.94
N CYS A 102 -14.26 -0.37 -2.06
CA CYS A 102 -14.17 0.58 -0.97
C CYS A 102 -12.81 1.26 -0.93
N SER A 103 -12.78 2.53 -0.53
CA SER A 103 -11.56 3.25 -0.17
C SER A 103 -11.31 3.08 1.32
N ALA A 104 -10.08 2.70 1.67
CA ALA A 104 -9.67 2.45 3.03
C ALA A 104 -8.26 3.00 3.31
N GLU A 105 -7.99 3.27 4.58
CA GLU A 105 -6.64 3.54 5.10
C GLU A 105 -6.14 2.30 5.84
N ILE A 106 -4.90 1.90 5.56
CA ILE A 106 -4.18 0.86 6.29
C ILE A 106 -3.11 1.54 7.13
N GLU A 107 -3.15 1.35 8.45
CA GLU A 107 -2.11 1.79 9.36
C GLU A 107 -0.80 1.02 9.11
N LYS A 108 0.32 1.74 9.00
CA LYS A 108 1.63 1.13 8.74
C LYS A 108 2.09 0.18 9.84
N SER A 109 1.80 0.51 11.09
CA SER A 109 2.02 -0.36 12.25
C SER A 109 1.31 -1.71 12.17
N HIS A 110 0.26 -1.82 11.35
CA HIS A 110 -0.59 -3.00 11.18
C HIS A 110 -0.61 -3.53 9.75
N SER A 111 0.21 -2.99 8.85
CA SER A 111 0.13 -3.24 7.40
C SER A 111 0.12 -4.72 7.06
N LYS A 112 1.11 -5.48 7.54
CA LYS A 112 1.19 -6.93 7.28
C LYS A 112 -0.04 -7.68 7.78
N SER A 113 -0.44 -7.44 9.03
CA SER A 113 -1.61 -8.14 9.62
C SER A 113 -2.90 -7.82 8.89
N VAL A 114 -3.07 -6.57 8.44
CA VAL A 114 -4.24 -6.15 7.66
C VAL A 114 -4.22 -6.81 6.28
N LEU A 115 -3.08 -6.78 5.59
CA LEU A 115 -2.92 -7.41 4.27
C LEU A 115 -3.20 -8.92 4.34
N ASP A 116 -2.60 -9.62 5.31
CA ASP A 116 -2.81 -11.06 5.53
C ASP A 116 -4.28 -11.39 5.82
N ALA A 117 -4.98 -10.53 6.58
CA ALA A 117 -6.40 -10.70 6.87
C ALA A 117 -7.25 -10.49 5.61
N LEU A 118 -6.99 -9.43 4.84
CA LEU A 118 -7.71 -9.14 3.59
C LEU A 118 -7.50 -10.25 2.55
N LEU A 119 -6.28 -10.75 2.40
CA LEU A 119 -5.97 -11.82 1.45
C LEU A 119 -6.61 -13.17 1.85
N LYS A 120 -7.04 -13.38 3.10
CA LYS A 120 -7.81 -14.58 3.48
C LYS A 120 -9.28 -14.50 3.11
N LEU A 121 -9.79 -13.32 2.79
CA LEU A 121 -11.19 -13.14 2.41
C LEU A 121 -11.37 -13.45 0.92
N GLU A 122 -12.11 -14.52 0.62
CA GLU A 122 -12.37 -14.96 -0.77
C GLU A 122 -13.14 -13.93 -1.61
N TYR A 123 -13.92 -13.08 -0.94
CA TYR A 123 -14.70 -12.02 -1.58
C TYR A 123 -13.91 -10.72 -1.79
N VAL A 124 -12.64 -10.67 -1.36
CA VAL A 124 -11.69 -9.60 -1.70
C VAL A 124 -10.93 -10.02 -2.96
N GLN A 125 -11.25 -9.36 -4.07
CA GLN A 125 -10.78 -9.72 -5.41
C GLN A 125 -9.41 -9.09 -5.68
N GLN A 126 -9.28 -7.79 -5.44
CA GLN A 126 -8.06 -7.02 -5.71
C GLN A 126 -7.86 -5.91 -4.68
N ILE A 127 -6.61 -5.60 -4.36
CA ILE A 127 -6.20 -4.43 -3.60
C ILE A 127 -5.27 -3.60 -4.49
N GLN A 128 -5.54 -2.31 -4.61
CA GLN A 128 -4.74 -1.38 -5.40
C GLN A 128 -4.50 -0.08 -4.64
N LEU A 129 -3.48 0.68 -5.06
CA LEU A 129 -3.19 1.97 -4.47
C LEU A 129 -4.37 2.92 -4.75
N ASP A 130 -4.80 3.70 -3.76
CA ASP A 130 -5.73 4.79 -4.03
C ASP A 130 -4.94 5.92 -4.72
N GLU A 131 -4.87 5.86 -6.05
CA GLU A 131 -4.12 6.81 -6.89
C GLU A 131 -4.77 8.19 -6.98
N VAL A 132 -5.90 8.42 -6.28
CA VAL A 132 -6.48 9.76 -6.18
C VAL A 132 -5.51 10.65 -5.42
N MET A 133 -4.67 11.35 -6.17
CA MET A 133 -3.75 12.36 -5.66
C MET A 133 -4.56 13.30 -4.77
N GLN A 134 -4.26 13.31 -3.47
CA GLN A 134 -4.75 14.40 -2.64
C GLN A 134 -4.12 15.68 -3.22
N LEU A 135 -4.96 16.60 -3.70
CA LEU A 135 -4.52 17.95 -4.11
C LEU A 135 -3.74 18.68 -2.99
N GLN A 136 -3.78 18.16 -1.76
CA GLN A 136 -2.92 18.54 -0.66
C GLN A 136 -2.38 17.29 0.03
N PRO A 137 -1.05 17.11 0.15
CA PRO A 137 -0.48 16.05 0.98
C PRO A 137 -1.04 16.18 2.41
N PRO A 138 -1.18 15.06 3.15
CA PRO A 138 -1.63 15.11 4.54
C PRO A 138 -0.72 16.08 5.29
N SER A 139 -1.30 17.13 5.87
CA SER A 139 -0.56 18.15 6.61
C SER A 139 0.29 17.44 7.66
N MET A 140 1.62 17.62 7.61
CA MET A 140 2.49 17.20 8.71
C MET A 140 1.91 17.83 9.98
N GLN A 141 1.34 17.01 10.87
CA GLN A 141 0.93 17.51 12.17
C GLN A 141 2.20 18.01 12.85
N LYS A 142 2.33 19.34 12.98
CA LYS A 142 3.40 19.94 13.75
C LYS A 142 3.27 19.39 15.18
N PRO A 143 4.37 18.96 15.83
CA PRO A 143 4.32 18.64 17.24
C PRO A 143 3.83 19.88 17.99
N GLN A 144 2.81 19.68 18.84
CA GLN A 144 2.38 20.70 19.78
C GLN A 144 3.54 20.89 20.78
N ILE A 145 4.08 22.11 20.81
CA ILE A 145 5.09 22.55 21.78
C ILE A 145 4.36 22.90 23.09
#